data_AF-A0A6M8WDS1-F1
#
_entry.id   AF-A0A6M8WDS1-F1
#
_cell.length_a   1.000
_cell.length_b   1.000
_cell.length_c   1.000
_cell.angle_alpha   90.00
_cell.angle_beta   90.00
_cell.angle_gamma   90.00
#
_symmetry.space_group_name_H-M   'P 1'
#
loop_
_entity.id
_entity.type
_entity.pdbx_description
1 polymer ?
#
loop_
_entity_poly.entity_id
_entity_poly.type
_entity_poly.pdbx_seq_one_letter_code
_entity_poly.pdbx_strand_id
1 'polypeptide(L)'
;MNKWETFVMELDELPEDCDLELTIRTLNDGLDKYTYKRVKARVSTDTAKFGDSLQVRFGRGQLAKERFSINVLKEIQRFPEKYL
;
A
#
# COMPACT_ATOMS: atom_id res chain seq x y z
N MET A 1 0.65 -12.31 -7.66
CA MET A 1 1.44 -11.32 -6.91
C MET A 1 1.07 -9.95 -7.40
N ASN A 2 0.33 -9.21 -6.59
CA ASN A 2 -0.05 -7.84 -6.91
C ASN A 2 1.13 -6.90 -6.66
N LYS A 3 1.14 -5.80 -7.40
CA LYS A 3 2.10 -4.72 -7.28
C LYS A 3 1.37 -3.50 -6.77
N TRP A 4 1.78 -3.03 -5.60
CA TRP A 4 1.19 -1.88 -4.94
C TRP A 4 2.20 -0.76 -4.82
N GLU A 5 1.69 0.44 -4.65
CA GLU A 5 2.46 1.63 -4.34
C GLU A 5 1.78 2.42 -3.24
N THR A 6 2.54 3.01 -2.33
CA THR A 6 2.03 3.93 -1.33
C THR A 6 2.90 5.18 -1.26
N PHE A 7 2.35 6.22 -0.64
CA PHE A 7 2.98 7.52 -0.49
C PHE A 7 3.08 7.85 0.99
N VAL A 8 4.30 8.09 1.45
CA VAL A 8 4.61 8.48 2.84
C VAL A 8 5.55 9.67 2.82
N MET A 9 5.68 10.38 3.94
CA MET A 9 6.70 11.42 4.09
C MET A 9 8.02 10.80 4.53
N GLU A 10 7.98 9.86 5.47
CA GLU A 10 9.13 9.16 6.03
C GLU A 10 8.86 7.65 6.11
N LEU A 11 9.92 6.83 6.09
CA LEU A 11 9.77 5.36 6.15
C LEU A 11 9.23 4.86 7.50
N ASP A 12 9.45 5.62 8.57
CA ASP A 12 8.97 5.30 9.92
C ASP A 12 7.44 5.27 10.02
N GLU A 13 6.72 5.81 9.01
CA GLU A 13 5.26 5.69 8.87
C GLU A 13 4.81 4.29 8.46
N LEU A 14 5.74 3.40 8.11
CA LEU A 14 5.51 2.01 7.74
C LEU A 14 6.14 1.05 8.75
N PRO A 15 5.73 1.09 10.04
CA PRO A 15 6.25 0.17 11.03
C PRO A 15 5.90 -1.28 10.67
N GLU A 16 6.89 -2.15 10.77
CA GLU A 16 6.71 -3.57 10.49
C GLU A 16 5.77 -4.24 11.48
N ASP A 17 5.12 -5.32 11.02
CA ASP A 17 4.25 -6.19 11.83
C ASP A 17 3.06 -5.49 12.54
N CYS A 18 2.78 -4.24 12.17
CA CYS A 18 1.67 -3.47 12.68
C CYS A 18 0.50 -3.45 11.69
N ASP A 19 -0.72 -3.43 12.24
CA ASP A 19 -1.94 -3.20 11.49
C ASP A 19 -2.06 -1.70 11.14
N LEU A 20 -1.91 -1.35 9.87
CA LEU A 20 -1.88 0.03 9.38
C LEU A 20 -3.04 0.32 8.44
N GLU A 21 -3.60 1.52 8.51
CA GLU A 21 -4.49 2.03 7.47
C GLU A 21 -3.70 2.79 6.41
N LEU A 22 -3.59 2.24 5.22
CA LEU A 22 -2.82 2.80 4.12
C LEU A 22 -3.71 3.16 2.94
N THR A 23 -3.35 4.22 2.24
CA THR A 23 -3.83 4.43 0.88
C THR A 23 -2.81 3.78 -0.06
N ILE A 24 -3.25 2.76 -0.81
CA ILE A 24 -2.41 2.06 -1.79
C ILE A 24 -2.95 2.28 -3.19
N ARG A 25 -2.04 2.26 -4.15
CA ARG A 25 -2.29 2.40 -5.58
C ARG A 25 -1.88 1.11 -6.30
N THR A 26 -2.73 0.58 -7.17
CA THR A 26 -2.34 -0.60 -7.96
C THR A 26 -1.38 -0.22 -9.08
N LEU A 27 -0.33 -1.01 -9.22
CA LEU A 27 0.62 -0.99 -10.33
C LEU A 27 0.46 -2.22 -11.24
N ASN A 28 -0.54 -3.06 -10.98
CA ASN A 28 -0.90 -4.15 -11.87
C ASN A 28 -1.30 -3.57 -13.24
N ASP A 29 -0.97 -4.28 -14.31
CA ASP A 29 -1.39 -3.89 -15.65
C ASP A 29 -2.90 -4.13 -15.82
N GLY A 30 -3.56 -3.25 -16.56
CA GLY A 30 -5.01 -3.28 -16.76
C GLY A 30 -5.67 -1.91 -16.62
N LEU A 31 -6.99 -1.90 -16.67
CA LEU A 31 -7.82 -0.68 -16.59
C LEU A 31 -7.69 0.00 -15.22
N ASP A 32 -7.51 -0.78 -14.17
CA ASP A 32 -7.42 -0.26 -12.81
C ASP A 32 -6.04 0.30 -12.48
N LYS A 33 -5.05 0.23 -13.38
CA LYS A 33 -3.69 0.72 -13.11
C LYS A 33 -3.74 2.18 -12.66
N TYR A 34 -3.05 2.46 -11.56
CA TYR A 34 -3.03 3.76 -10.87
C TYR A 34 -4.31 4.18 -10.14
N THR A 35 -5.30 3.29 -9.98
CA THR A 35 -6.42 3.52 -9.07
C THR A 35 -5.98 3.35 -7.62
N TYR A 36 -6.61 4.13 -6.73
CA TYR A 36 -6.33 4.13 -5.31
C TYR A 36 -7.41 3.41 -4.53
N LYS A 37 -6.99 2.74 -3.45
CA LYS A 37 -7.88 2.21 -2.44
C LYS A 37 -7.30 2.42 -1.05
N ARG A 38 -8.19 2.57 -0.07
CA ARG A 38 -7.85 2.61 1.34
C ARG A 38 -7.95 1.19 1.88
N VAL A 39 -6.92 0.72 2.57
CA VAL A 39 -6.88 -0.63 3.10
C VAL A 39 -6.36 -0.64 4.53
N LYS A 40 -6.78 -1.64 5.30
CA LYS A 40 -6.05 -2.09 6.47
C LYS A 40 -5.04 -3.14 5.99
N ALA A 41 -3.76 -2.97 6.27
CA ALA A 41 -2.71 -3.84 5.79
C ALA A 41 -1.56 -3.98 6.82
N ARG A 42 -0.73 -4.99 6.62
CA ARG A 42 0.58 -5.13 7.27
C ARG A 42 1.68 -5.03 6.23
N VAL A 43 2.81 -4.46 6.61
CA VAL A 43 3.98 -4.29 5.74
C VAL A 43 5.21 -4.87 6.39
N SER A 44 6.19 -5.24 5.57
CA SER A 44 7.46 -5.81 6.00
C SER A 44 8.54 -5.50 4.98
N THR A 45 9.74 -5.16 5.44
CA THR A 45 10.94 -4.98 4.62
C THR A 45 11.43 -6.31 4.05
N ASP A 46 11.13 -7.43 4.72
CA ASP A 46 11.30 -8.76 4.11
C ASP A 46 10.30 -8.94 2.97
N THR A 47 10.82 -8.88 1.74
CA THR A 47 10.03 -9.01 0.50
C THR A 47 9.41 -10.38 0.28
N ALA A 48 9.87 -11.42 1.00
CA ALA A 48 9.35 -12.79 0.88
C ALA A 48 8.23 -13.09 1.90
N LYS A 49 8.07 -12.25 2.92
CA LYS A 49 7.13 -12.49 4.03
C LYS A 49 5.67 -12.47 3.59
N PHE A 50 5.30 -11.57 2.67
CA PHE A 50 3.96 -11.50 2.11
C PHE A 50 3.96 -11.69 0.59
N GLY A 51 2.87 -12.25 0.05
CA GLY A 51 2.78 -12.64 -1.36
C GLY A 51 2.62 -11.48 -2.36
N ASP A 52 2.42 -10.26 -1.88
CA ASP A 52 2.27 -9.05 -2.68
C ASP A 52 3.42 -8.06 -2.42
N SER A 53 3.77 -7.28 -3.44
CA SER A 53 4.85 -6.28 -3.37
C SER A 53 4.33 -4.87 -3.15
N LEU A 54 5.07 -4.08 -2.38
CA LEU A 54 4.80 -2.68 -2.10
C LEU A 54 6.03 -1.82 -2.41
N GLN A 55 5.81 -0.82 -3.26
CA GLN A 55 6.76 0.25 -3.51
C GLN A 55 6.36 1.49 -2.71
N VAL A 56 7.35 2.21 -2.20
CA VAL A 56 7.12 3.42 -1.42
C VAL A 56 7.63 4.62 -2.19
N ARG A 57 6.82 5.68 -2.27
CA ARG A 57 7.24 6.99 -2.73
C ARG A 57 7.16 8.00 -1.61
N PHE A 58 8.15 8.87 -1.55
CA PHE A 58 8.12 10.01 -0.66
C PHE A 58 7.16 11.09 -1.16
N GLY A 59 6.76 12.04 -0.31
CA GLY A 59 5.82 13.12 -0.65
C GLY A 59 6.22 13.96 -1.88
N ARG A 60 7.49 13.96 -2.29
CA ARG A 60 7.99 14.61 -3.52
C ARG A 60 8.00 13.69 -4.75
N GLY A 61 7.41 12.50 -4.66
CA GLY A 61 7.35 11.51 -5.73
C GLY A 61 8.63 10.68 -5.92
N GLN A 62 9.68 10.92 -5.13
CA GLN A 62 10.91 10.11 -5.18
C GLN A 62 10.63 8.68 -4.73
N LEU A 63 11.12 7.70 -5.48
CA LEU A 63 10.99 6.29 -5.12
C LEU A 63 11.99 5.96 -4.00
N ALA A 64 11.50 5.33 -2.93
CA ALA A 64 12.35 4.77 -1.89
C ALA A 64 13.20 3.62 -2.45
N LYS A 65 14.39 3.42 -1.88
CA LYS A 65 15.27 2.30 -2.28
C LYS A 65 14.74 1.00 -1.70
N GLU A 66 14.19 1.07 -0.50
CA GLU A 66 13.58 -0.03 0.23
C GLU A 66 12.35 -0.55 -0.52
N ARG A 67 12.25 -1.88 -0.56
CA ARG A 67 11.07 -2.59 -1.06
C ARG A 67 10.41 -3.27 0.11
N PHE A 68 9.09 -3.30 0.08
CA PHE A 68 8.30 -3.93 1.12
C PHE A 68 7.47 -5.04 0.49
N SER A 69 7.17 -6.07 1.28
CA SER A 69 6.02 -6.91 1.03
C SER A 69 4.82 -6.34 1.80
N ILE A 70 3.61 -6.61 1.31
CA ILE A 70 2.37 -6.14 1.93
C ILE A 70 1.35 -7.28 2.02
N ASN A 71 0.62 -7.32 3.13
CA ASN A 71 -0.56 -8.15 3.29
C ASN A 71 -1.79 -7.26 3.48
N VAL A 72 -2.68 -7.25 2.48
CA VAL A 72 -3.93 -6.48 2.54
C VAL A 72 -4.96 -7.28 3.33
N LEU A 73 -5.32 -6.79 4.52
CA LEU A 73 -6.26 -7.46 5.42
C LEU A 73 -7.72 -7.18 5.06
N LYS A 74 -8.05 -5.92 4.76
CA LYS A 74 -9.40 -5.50 4.32
C LYS A 74 -9.34 -4.17 3.58
N GLU A 75 -10.29 -3.95 2.68
CA GLU A 75 -10.52 -2.63 2.10
C GLU A 75 -11.40 -1.79 3.03
N ILE A 76 -11.11 -0.49 3.11
CA ILE A 76 -11.79 0.45 4.00
C ILE A 76 -12.65 1.37 3.15
N GLN A 77 -13.97 1.21 3.26
CA GLN A 77 -14.91 2.10 2.61
C GLN A 77 -15.02 3.40 3.42
N ARG A 78 -14.66 4.53 2.80
CA ARG A 78 -14.81 5.86 3.44
C ARG A 78 -16.16 6.51 3.18
N PHE A 79 -16.85 6.13 2.11
CA PHE A 79 -18.15 6.70 1.81
C PHE A 79 -19.20 6.07 2.73
N PRO A 80 -20.04 6.89 3.40
CA PRO A 80 -21.24 6.41 4.06
C PRO A 80 -22.08 5.58 3.09
N GLU A 81 -22.75 4.54 3.58
CA GLU A 81 -23.54 3.63 2.73
C GLU A 81 -24.56 4.35 1.82
N LYS A 82 -25.09 5.49 2.27
CA LYS A 82 -26.03 6.31 1.50
C LYS A 82 -25.44 6.98 0.24
N TYR A 83 -24.12 6.95 0.06
CA TYR A 83 -23.41 7.54 -1.09
C TYR A 83 -22.62 6.50 -1.89
N LEU A 84 -22.88 5.21 -1.65
CA LEU A 84 -22.35 4.10 -2.44
C LEU A 84 -23.17 3.86 -3.71
#